data_AF-A0A1S2MQX4-F1
#
_entry.id   AF-A0A1S2MQX4-F1
#
_cell.length_a   1.000
_cell.length_b   1.000
_cell.length_c   1.000
_cell.angle_alpha   90.00
_cell.angle_beta   90.00
_cell.angle_gamma   90.00
#
_symmetry.space_group_name_H-M   'P 1'
#
loop_
_entity.id
_entity.type
_entity.pdbx_description
1 polymer ?
#
loop_
_entity_poly.entity_id
_entity_poly.type
_entity_poly.pdbx_seq_one_letter_code
_entity_poly.pdbx_strand_id
1 'polypeptide(L)'
;MNNKLLVFSSSVLATGLLLGASNGLGGSNTAHANTTNNNMNQEDMPMNHNMDDTNGNMNQEDMPMNHNMDDMNGNMNQEDMPMNHNMDDMNGNMNQEDMPMNHNMDDMNGNMNQEDMPMNHNMDDMNGNMNQEDMPMNHNMDDMNGNMNQEDMPMNHNMDDMNGNMNQEDMPMNHNMDDMNGNMNQEDMPMNHNMDDMNGNMNQEDMPMNHNMDDMNGNMNQEDMPMNHNMDDMNGNMNQEDMPMNHNMDDMNGNMNQEDMSMNHNMDNAAQKTMMPYYNYTGYTTYDGHFTQNYDFVRALKHDNVMIDGYKVNTAANDKDIATSKKVNDTMIDMNKDGQVVHITFDTKENTISKDMFKKEHMSNHMADEGQTNDGSYLTYTTNNGMYKAFFDNQGYLMKVMIS
;
A
#
# COMPACT_ATOMS: atom_id res chain seq x y z
N MET A 1 42.29 61.85 -6.51
CA MET A 1 42.62 60.61 -7.23
C MET A 1 42.73 59.48 -6.22
N ASN A 2 41.78 58.54 -6.33
CA ASN A 2 41.71 57.17 -5.82
C ASN A 2 42.55 56.78 -4.58
N ASN A 3 41.86 56.48 -3.48
CA ASN A 3 42.29 55.42 -2.57
C ASN A 3 41.16 54.38 -2.44
N LYS A 4 41.52 53.13 -2.72
CA LYS A 4 40.69 51.92 -2.66
C LYS A 4 40.22 51.69 -1.22
N LEU A 5 38.94 51.43 -1.02
CA LEU A 5 38.41 50.88 0.22
C LEU A 5 38.45 49.34 0.10
N LEU A 6 39.37 48.71 0.83
CA LEU A 6 39.33 47.28 1.11
C LEU A 6 38.19 47.04 2.10
N VAL A 7 37.24 46.18 1.72
CA VAL A 7 36.25 45.61 2.64
C VAL A 7 36.90 44.42 3.33
N PHE A 8 37.17 44.54 4.63
CA PHE A 8 37.44 43.39 5.50
C PHE A 8 36.14 43.03 6.23
N SER A 9 35.63 41.83 5.98
CA SER A 9 34.61 41.16 6.78
C SER A 9 35.09 41.07 8.23
N SER A 10 34.35 41.69 9.15
CA SER A 10 34.55 41.53 10.59
C SER A 10 33.25 41.01 11.17
N SER A 11 33.25 39.72 11.51
CA SER A 11 32.28 39.10 12.41
C SER A 11 32.33 39.84 13.75
N VAL A 12 31.27 40.58 14.07
CA VAL A 12 31.08 41.15 15.41
C VAL A 12 30.28 40.15 16.22
N LEU A 13 30.96 39.39 17.07
CA LEU A 13 30.40 38.78 18.27
C LEU A 13 29.79 39.92 19.11
N ALA A 14 28.48 40.09 19.03
CA ALA A 14 27.73 40.90 19.96
C ALA A 14 27.10 39.95 20.99
N THR A 15 27.82 39.72 22.10
CA THR A 15 27.24 39.22 23.34
C THR A 15 26.22 40.24 23.84
N GLY A 16 24.98 40.13 23.37
CA GLY A 16 23.83 40.87 23.86
C GLY A 16 23.36 40.26 25.18
N LEU A 17 24.09 40.54 26.26
CA LEU A 17 23.57 40.35 27.62
C LEU A 17 22.41 41.33 27.81
N LEU A 18 21.17 40.89 27.58
CA LEU A 18 19.99 41.73 27.76
C LEU A 18 19.67 41.83 29.26
N LEU A 19 20.36 42.73 29.96
CA LEU A 19 19.97 43.14 31.32
C LEU A 19 18.65 43.92 31.28
N GLY A 20 17.54 43.21 31.50
CA GLY A 20 16.29 43.80 31.95
C GLY A 20 16.33 44.05 33.46
N ALA A 21 16.66 45.26 33.89
CA ALA A 21 16.55 45.67 35.29
C ALA A 21 15.18 46.34 35.54
N SER A 22 14.28 45.68 36.29
CA SER A 22 13.52 46.35 37.37
C SER A 22 12.75 45.37 38.26
N ASN A 23 13.10 45.40 39.54
CA ASN A 23 12.46 44.87 40.76
C ASN A 23 10.95 44.55 40.72
N GLY A 24 10.60 43.35 41.20
CA GLY A 24 9.25 43.03 41.69
C GLY A 24 8.99 41.53 41.82
N LEU A 25 8.88 41.05 43.05
CA LEU A 25 8.46 39.69 43.40
C LEU A 25 7.10 39.33 42.74
N GLY A 26 7.05 38.23 41.99
CA GLY A 26 5.81 37.47 41.73
C GLY A 26 4.99 37.79 40.47
N GLY A 27 5.60 38.21 39.36
CA GLY A 27 4.90 38.43 38.07
C GLY A 27 5.36 37.44 36.99
N SER A 28 4.40 36.85 36.26
CA SER A 28 4.63 36.10 35.02
C SER A 28 5.47 36.94 34.04
N ASN A 29 6.62 36.43 33.62
CA ASN A 29 7.50 37.08 32.64
C ASN A 29 6.92 36.86 31.23
N THR A 30 5.98 37.71 30.81
CA THR A 30 5.65 37.85 29.39
C THR A 30 6.60 38.87 28.76
N ALA A 31 7.57 38.40 27.96
CA ALA A 31 8.30 39.28 27.05
C ALA A 31 7.66 39.20 25.66
N HIS A 32 7.65 40.33 24.98
CA HIS A 32 7.05 40.51 23.66
C HIS A 32 8.12 41.14 22.77
N ALA A 33 8.47 40.47 21.67
CA ALA A 33 9.48 40.92 20.72
C ALA A 33 8.85 40.96 19.33
N ASN A 34 8.82 42.15 18.71
CA ASN A 34 8.18 42.34 17.41
C ASN A 34 8.98 41.78 16.22
N THR A 35 10.31 41.70 16.31
CA THR A 35 11.12 41.05 15.27
C THR A 35 12.46 40.60 15.85
N THR A 36 12.77 39.31 15.78
CA THR A 36 14.08 38.76 16.17
C THR A 36 14.80 38.23 14.94
N ASN A 37 15.91 38.87 14.55
CA ASN A 37 16.60 38.57 13.28
C ASN A 37 18.00 37.96 13.51
N ASN A 38 18.08 36.89 14.31
CA ASN A 38 19.31 36.20 14.70
C ASN A 38 19.04 34.75 15.09
N ASN A 39 20.08 33.90 15.07
CA ASN A 39 20.00 32.58 15.67
C ASN A 39 19.90 32.70 17.21
N MET A 40 18.96 31.99 17.80
CA MET A 40 18.75 31.90 19.24
C MET A 40 19.19 30.51 19.73
N ASN A 41 20.08 30.49 20.72
CA ASN A 41 20.35 29.32 21.53
C ASN A 41 19.99 29.69 22.97
N GLN A 42 19.06 28.99 23.59
CA GLN A 42 18.62 29.31 24.95
C GLN A 42 18.64 28.06 25.83
N GLU A 43 19.33 28.20 26.96
CA GLU A 43 19.42 27.23 28.05
C GLU A 43 18.90 27.94 29.33
N ASP A 44 18.17 27.23 30.20
CA ASP A 44 17.92 27.57 31.62
C ASP A 44 16.82 28.60 32.05
N MET A 45 15.70 28.88 31.36
CA MET A 45 14.53 29.57 32.00
C MET A 45 13.13 29.22 31.42
N PRO A 46 12.07 29.11 32.28
CA PRO A 46 10.71 28.88 31.81
C PRO A 46 10.14 30.14 31.15
N MET A 47 9.52 29.98 29.99
CA MET A 47 9.14 31.10 29.12
C MET A 47 7.66 31.06 28.72
N ASN A 48 7.03 32.25 28.72
CA ASN A 48 5.79 32.52 28.00
C ASN A 48 6.04 33.77 27.13
N HIS A 49 6.16 33.61 25.82
CA HIS A 49 6.36 34.73 24.87
C HIS A 49 5.35 34.69 23.74
N ASN A 50 4.97 35.91 23.31
CA ASN A 50 4.49 36.18 21.96
C ASN A 50 5.67 36.75 21.17
N MET A 51 6.06 36.08 20.10
CA MET A 51 6.99 36.63 19.09
C MET A 51 6.21 36.84 17.80
N ASP A 52 6.28 38.04 17.24
CA ASP A 52 5.62 38.30 15.95
C ASP A 52 6.50 37.66 14.84
N ASP A 53 7.61 38.30 14.44
CA ASP A 53 8.48 37.77 13.38
C ASP A 53 9.83 37.24 13.91
N THR A 54 10.18 35.99 13.63
CA THR A 54 11.50 35.41 13.91
C THR A 54 12.19 35.01 12.62
N ASN A 55 13.37 35.58 12.35
CA ASN A 55 14.22 35.17 11.22
C ASN A 55 15.60 34.74 11.73
N GLY A 56 15.85 33.43 11.72
CA GLY A 56 17.04 32.79 12.28
C GLY A 56 16.71 31.43 12.89
N ASN A 57 17.74 30.61 13.12
CA ASN A 57 17.55 29.28 13.71
C ASN A 57 17.32 29.39 15.22
N MET A 58 16.44 28.56 15.76
CA MET A 58 16.16 28.45 17.19
C MET A 58 16.56 27.05 17.68
N ASN A 59 17.43 27.00 18.68
CA ASN A 59 17.78 25.79 19.42
C ASN A 59 17.43 26.02 20.90
N GLN A 60 16.70 25.09 21.51
CA GLN A 60 16.27 25.19 22.91
C GLN A 60 16.36 23.83 23.60
N GLU A 61 16.93 23.85 24.81
CA GLU A 61 17.13 22.67 25.67
C GLU A 61 16.56 22.97 27.08
N ASP A 62 16.04 21.94 27.77
CA ASP A 62 15.87 21.84 29.24
C ASP A 62 14.66 22.53 29.97
N MET A 63 13.56 23.03 29.37
CA MET A 63 12.44 23.68 30.13
C MET A 63 11.03 23.67 29.50
N PRO A 64 9.91 23.85 30.27
CA PRO A 64 8.54 23.78 29.72
C PRO A 64 8.13 25.11 29.12
N MET A 65 7.53 25.08 27.92
CA MET A 65 7.19 26.28 27.16
C MET A 65 5.71 26.38 26.79
N ASN A 66 5.22 27.63 26.79
CA ASN A 66 4.00 28.03 26.12
C ASN A 66 4.29 29.26 25.24
N HIS A 67 4.21 29.13 23.93
CA HIS A 67 4.46 30.23 23.00
C HIS A 67 3.35 30.38 21.97
N ASN A 68 3.14 31.64 21.57
CA ASN A 68 2.54 31.95 20.28
C ASN A 68 3.63 32.62 19.43
N MET A 69 3.84 32.09 18.24
CA MET A 69 4.74 32.68 17.25
C MET A 69 3.93 32.95 15.99
N ASP A 70 3.96 34.17 15.48
CA ASP A 70 3.24 34.48 14.24
C ASP A 70 4.07 33.90 13.07
N ASP A 71 5.21 34.51 12.72
CA ASP A 71 6.03 34.07 11.58
C ASP A 71 7.43 33.58 12.03
N MET A 72 7.84 32.38 11.61
CA MET A 72 9.22 31.88 11.70
C MET A 72 9.83 31.62 10.33
N ASN A 73 11.01 32.17 10.08
CA ASN A 73 11.87 31.79 8.97
C ASN A 73 13.24 31.33 9.51
N GLY A 74 13.46 30.02 9.50
CA GLY A 74 14.63 29.37 10.08
C GLY A 74 14.28 28.01 10.65
N ASN A 75 15.31 27.24 11.01
CA ASN A 75 15.10 25.91 11.58
C ASN A 75 14.87 25.99 13.09
N MET A 76 14.01 25.12 13.62
CA MET A 76 13.75 24.94 15.04
C MET A 76 14.23 23.54 15.47
N ASN A 77 15.07 23.47 16.51
CA ASN A 77 15.42 22.22 17.19
C ASN A 77 15.08 22.35 18.67
N GLN A 78 14.37 21.38 19.23
CA GLN A 78 13.94 21.38 20.63
C GLN A 78 14.14 20.00 21.26
N GLU A 79 14.77 19.96 22.43
CA GLU A 79 15.05 18.74 23.19
C GLU A 79 14.52 18.90 24.63
N ASP A 80 14.04 17.81 25.24
CA ASP A 80 13.70 17.67 26.66
C ASP A 80 12.68 18.72 27.20
N MET A 81 11.34 18.50 27.09
CA MET A 81 10.22 19.01 28.00
C MET A 81 8.79 19.14 27.37
N PRO A 82 7.69 19.23 28.17
CA PRO A 82 6.32 19.29 27.64
C PRO A 82 5.98 20.68 27.09
N MET A 83 5.29 20.72 25.96
CA MET A 83 5.09 21.95 25.19
C MET A 83 3.63 22.17 24.74
N ASN A 84 3.21 23.45 24.77
CA ASN A 84 2.00 23.93 24.12
C ASN A 84 2.35 25.12 23.21
N HIS A 85 2.17 25.01 21.90
CA HIS A 85 2.47 26.12 20.98
C HIS A 85 1.32 26.35 20.01
N ASN A 86 1.15 27.62 19.66
CA ASN A 86 0.49 28.03 18.43
C ASN A 86 1.54 28.70 17.54
N MET A 87 1.67 28.25 16.30
CA MET A 87 2.51 28.86 15.29
C MET A 87 1.64 29.17 14.07
N ASP A 88 1.65 30.42 13.59
CA ASP A 88 0.89 30.73 12.38
C ASP A 88 1.69 30.20 11.17
N ASP A 89 2.82 30.83 10.81
CA ASP A 89 3.62 30.43 9.64
C ASP A 89 5.05 29.97 10.03
N MET A 90 5.45 28.78 9.59
CA MET A 90 6.84 28.30 9.64
C MET A 90 7.42 28.09 8.25
N ASN A 91 8.58 28.69 7.98
CA ASN A 91 9.44 28.34 6.85
C ASN A 91 10.81 27.87 7.35
N GLY A 92 11.00 26.56 7.37
CA GLY A 92 12.20 25.91 7.89
C GLY A 92 11.88 24.53 8.45
N ASN A 93 12.91 23.81 8.83
CA ASN A 93 12.74 22.47 9.39
C ASN A 93 12.51 22.52 10.90
N MET A 94 11.67 21.62 11.41
CA MET A 94 11.42 21.40 12.83
C MET A 94 11.92 20.01 13.22
N ASN A 95 12.77 19.94 14.24
CA ASN A 95 13.17 18.68 14.88
C ASN A 95 12.82 18.76 16.37
N GLN A 96 12.15 17.73 16.91
CA GLN A 96 11.73 17.69 18.31
C GLN A 96 11.98 16.31 18.92
N GLU A 97 12.59 16.27 20.09
CA GLU A 97 12.92 15.04 20.83
C GLU A 97 12.41 15.16 22.29
N ASP A 98 11.96 14.04 22.89
CA ASP A 98 11.70 13.84 24.33
C ASP A 98 10.62 14.76 24.99
N MET A 99 9.30 14.41 24.92
CA MET A 99 8.15 14.73 25.86
C MET A 99 6.75 15.04 25.21
N PRO A 100 5.60 15.07 25.95
CA PRO A 100 4.26 15.22 25.36
C PRO A 100 3.99 16.63 24.83
N MET A 101 3.36 16.71 23.66
CA MET A 101 3.07 17.97 22.97
C MET A 101 1.59 18.17 22.64
N ASN A 102 1.16 19.43 22.73
CA ASN A 102 -0.07 19.91 22.11
C ASN A 102 0.26 21.11 21.21
N HIS A 103 0.03 21.01 19.91
CA HIS A 103 0.42 22.06 18.96
C HIS A 103 -0.73 22.40 18.04
N ASN A 104 -0.85 23.68 17.70
CA ASN A 104 -1.58 24.14 16.52
C ASN A 104 -0.59 24.86 15.61
N MET A 105 -0.53 24.45 14.35
CA MET A 105 0.26 25.11 13.32
C MET A 105 -0.65 25.43 12.14
N ASP A 106 -0.67 26.67 11.68
CA ASP A 106 -1.49 27.00 10.51
C ASP A 106 -0.72 26.53 9.26
N ASP A 107 0.40 27.17 8.90
CA ASP A 107 1.18 26.83 7.70
C ASP A 107 2.62 26.38 8.04
N MET A 108 3.02 25.19 7.56
CA MET A 108 4.42 24.73 7.57
C MET A 108 4.99 24.57 6.17
N ASN A 109 6.15 25.18 5.91
CA ASN A 109 6.98 24.88 4.75
C ASN A 109 8.37 24.42 5.21
N GLY A 110 8.57 23.11 5.18
CA GLY A 110 9.79 22.46 5.65
C GLY A 110 9.49 21.07 6.20
N ASN A 111 10.54 20.37 6.60
CA ASN A 111 10.39 19.01 7.13
C ASN A 111 10.18 19.04 8.65
N MET A 112 9.37 18.12 9.15
CA MET A 112 9.14 17.86 10.56
C MET A 112 9.70 16.47 10.91
N ASN A 113 10.58 16.38 11.90
CA ASN A 113 11.01 15.11 12.49
C ASN A 113 10.70 15.14 13.99
N GLN A 114 10.08 14.08 14.50
CA GLN A 114 9.68 13.98 15.90
C GLN A 114 9.97 12.58 16.45
N GLU A 115 10.60 12.50 17.62
CA GLU A 115 10.95 11.26 18.31
C GLU A 115 10.44 11.30 19.78
N ASP A 116 10.03 10.15 20.32
CA ASP A 116 9.78 9.90 21.75
C ASP A 116 8.70 10.79 22.45
N MET A 117 7.38 10.45 22.38
CA MET A 117 6.24 10.72 23.36
C MET A 117 4.82 11.01 22.75
N PRO A 118 3.69 11.04 23.53
CA PRO A 118 2.34 11.15 22.97
C PRO A 118 2.00 12.57 22.52
N MET A 119 1.35 12.70 21.36
CA MET A 119 1.05 13.98 20.73
C MET A 119 -0.43 14.20 20.43
N ASN A 120 -0.86 15.46 20.55
CA ASN A 120 -2.10 15.96 19.98
C ASN A 120 -1.81 17.21 19.14
N HIS A 121 -2.04 17.14 17.83
CA HIS A 121 -1.68 18.23 16.93
C HIS A 121 -2.86 18.60 16.02
N ASN A 122 -2.99 19.88 15.67
CA ASN A 122 -3.78 20.35 14.54
C ASN A 122 -2.82 21.08 13.60
N MET A 123 -2.77 20.68 12.34
CA MET A 123 -1.99 21.36 11.31
C MET A 123 -2.93 21.70 10.16
N ASP A 124 -2.99 22.95 9.72
CA ASP A 124 -3.85 23.29 8.60
C ASP A 124 -3.12 22.88 7.29
N ASP A 125 -2.00 23.53 6.95
CA ASP A 125 -1.23 23.22 5.72
C ASP A 125 0.21 22.78 6.02
N MET A 126 0.63 21.62 5.50
CA MET A 126 2.03 21.18 5.48
C MET A 126 2.57 21.07 4.06
N ASN A 127 3.71 21.70 3.79
CA ASN A 127 4.53 21.44 2.61
C ASN A 127 5.92 20.98 3.02
N GLY A 128 6.14 19.67 2.99
CA GLY A 128 7.37 19.03 3.39
C GLY A 128 7.11 17.62 3.91
N ASN A 129 8.17 16.93 4.30
CA ASN A 129 8.05 15.56 4.81
C ASN A 129 7.88 15.56 6.33
N MET A 130 7.09 14.62 6.81
CA MET A 130 6.90 14.32 8.23
C MET A 130 7.48 12.94 8.54
N ASN A 131 8.39 12.85 9.52
CA ASN A 131 8.87 11.57 10.07
C ASN A 131 8.58 11.55 11.57
N GLN A 132 7.99 10.46 12.06
CA GLN A 132 7.60 10.30 13.46
C GLN A 132 7.94 8.89 13.95
N GLU A 133 8.61 8.80 15.11
CA GLU A 133 8.98 7.53 15.75
C GLU A 133 8.48 7.50 17.21
N ASP A 134 8.07 6.32 17.69
CA ASP A 134 7.81 5.98 19.11
C ASP A 134 6.73 6.83 19.86
N MET A 135 5.41 6.46 19.81
CA MET A 135 4.30 6.73 20.82
C MET A 135 2.86 7.02 20.26
N PRO A 136 1.76 7.01 21.07
CA PRO A 136 0.39 7.16 20.57
C PRO A 136 0.04 8.61 20.19
N MET A 137 -0.64 8.77 19.05
CA MET A 137 -0.94 10.08 18.47
C MET A 137 -2.42 10.30 18.18
N ASN A 138 -2.85 11.56 18.33
CA ASN A 138 -4.10 12.08 17.80
C ASN A 138 -3.84 13.33 16.95
N HIS A 139 -4.03 13.26 15.64
CA HIS A 139 -3.79 14.40 14.76
C HIS A 139 -5.01 14.73 13.91
N ASN A 140 -5.14 15.99 13.56
CA ASN A 140 -6.01 16.48 12.50
C ASN A 140 -5.13 17.33 11.58
N MET A 141 -5.05 16.95 10.31
CA MET A 141 -4.29 17.65 9.28
C MET A 141 -5.25 17.99 8.15
N ASP A 142 -5.35 19.26 7.75
CA ASP A 142 -6.23 19.62 6.64
C ASP A 142 -5.51 19.24 5.32
N ASP A 143 -4.41 19.91 4.96
CA ASP A 143 -3.68 19.65 3.72
C ASP A 143 -2.20 19.23 3.96
N MET A 144 -1.80 18.08 3.43
CA MET A 144 -0.39 17.66 3.37
C MET A 144 0.13 17.58 1.94
N ASN A 145 1.27 18.22 1.66
CA ASN A 145 2.06 18.01 0.47
C ASN A 145 3.48 17.57 0.82
N GLY A 146 3.70 16.25 0.79
CA GLY A 146 4.96 15.61 1.12
C GLY A 146 4.74 14.19 1.62
N ASN A 147 5.82 13.51 1.97
CA ASN A 147 5.72 12.14 2.45
C ASN A 147 5.59 12.11 3.98
N MET A 148 4.84 11.12 4.47
CA MET A 148 4.68 10.80 5.87
C MET A 148 5.29 9.42 6.14
N ASN A 149 6.22 9.32 7.08
CA ASN A 149 6.73 8.05 7.60
C ASN A 149 6.48 7.98 9.10
N GLN A 150 5.92 6.86 9.58
CA GLN A 150 5.55 6.67 10.98
C GLN A 150 5.92 5.26 11.45
N GLU A 151 6.58 5.16 12.60
CA GLU A 151 6.99 3.89 13.22
C GLU A 151 6.50 3.82 14.69
N ASP A 152 6.13 2.62 15.16
CA ASP A 152 5.90 2.23 16.56
C ASP A 152 4.82 3.02 17.37
N MET A 153 3.53 2.56 17.39
CA MET A 153 2.42 2.76 18.40
C MET A 153 1.00 3.12 17.85
N PRO A 154 -0.12 3.09 18.65
CA PRO A 154 -1.47 3.19 18.11
C PRO A 154 -1.91 4.63 17.83
N MET A 155 -2.60 4.83 16.70
CA MET A 155 -2.86 6.16 16.16
C MET A 155 -4.35 6.41 15.85
N ASN A 156 -4.79 7.65 16.09
CA ASN A 156 -6.06 8.18 15.60
C ASN A 156 -5.81 9.45 14.77
N HIS A 157 -6.30 9.52 13.55
CA HIS A 157 -5.96 10.61 12.64
C HIS A 157 -7.16 10.95 11.76
N ASN A 158 -7.32 12.23 11.49
CA ASN A 158 -8.16 12.74 10.43
C ASN A 158 -7.27 13.55 9.50
N MET A 159 -7.28 13.22 8.21
CA MET A 159 -6.57 13.97 7.19
C MET A 159 -7.54 14.31 6.07
N ASP A 160 -7.67 15.59 5.71
CA ASP A 160 -8.57 15.95 4.61
C ASP A 160 -7.87 15.61 3.28
N ASP A 161 -6.81 16.32 2.90
CA ASP A 161 -6.09 16.12 1.64
C ASP A 161 -4.63 15.70 1.86
N MET A 162 -4.20 14.57 1.29
CA MET A 162 -2.80 14.16 1.22
C MET A 162 -2.29 14.11 -0.22
N ASN A 163 -1.18 14.78 -0.51
CA ASN A 163 -0.41 14.61 -1.73
C ASN A 163 1.03 14.18 -1.42
N GLY A 164 1.27 12.88 -1.49
CA GLY A 164 2.55 12.26 -1.20
C GLY A 164 2.37 10.83 -0.71
N ASN A 165 3.47 10.17 -0.37
CA ASN A 165 3.40 8.78 0.07
C ASN A 165 3.31 8.69 1.59
N MET A 166 2.58 7.68 2.07
CA MET A 166 2.46 7.33 3.47
C MET A 166 3.10 5.94 3.68
N ASN A 167 4.08 5.84 4.58
CA ASN A 167 4.64 4.57 5.04
C ASN A 167 4.41 4.45 6.54
N GLN A 168 3.88 3.32 6.99
CA GLN A 168 3.57 3.08 8.40
C GLN A 168 3.94 1.66 8.82
N GLU A 169 4.62 1.52 9.95
CA GLU A 169 5.05 0.23 10.53
C GLU A 169 4.56 0.10 11.99
N ASP A 170 4.19 -1.12 12.40
CA ASP A 170 3.99 -1.55 13.80
C ASP A 170 2.91 -0.81 14.64
N MET A 171 1.59 -1.22 14.59
CA MET A 171 0.50 -1.09 15.64
C MET A 171 -0.96 -0.76 15.15
N PRO A 172 -2.04 -0.89 15.99
CA PRO A 172 -3.43 -0.73 15.53
C PRO A 172 -3.85 0.73 15.32
N MET A 173 -4.68 0.95 14.30
CA MET A 173 -4.87 2.28 13.73
C MET A 173 -6.34 2.57 13.41
N ASN A 174 -6.77 3.81 13.69
CA ASN A 174 -8.11 4.32 13.32
C ASN A 174 -8.00 5.66 12.58
N HIS A 175 -8.29 5.67 11.28
CA HIS A 175 -8.11 6.87 10.46
C HIS A 175 -9.34 7.19 9.62
N ASN A 176 -9.57 8.48 9.41
CA ASN A 176 -10.40 8.99 8.32
C ASN A 176 -9.49 9.80 7.40
N MET A 177 -9.54 9.52 6.11
CA MET A 177 -8.86 10.28 5.09
C MET A 177 -9.86 10.64 3.99
N ASP A 178 -10.01 11.92 3.65
CA ASP A 178 -10.94 12.30 2.59
C ASP A 178 -10.27 12.00 1.23
N ASP A 179 -9.23 12.72 0.84
CA ASP A 179 -8.53 12.53 -0.44
C ASP A 179 -7.04 12.16 -0.25
N MET A 180 -6.61 11.06 -0.87
CA MET A 180 -5.19 10.69 -0.96
C MET A 180 -4.71 10.66 -2.41
N ASN A 181 -3.61 11.35 -2.72
CA ASN A 181 -2.87 11.23 -3.96
C ASN A 181 -1.42 10.83 -3.70
N GLY A 182 -1.17 9.52 -3.75
CA GLY A 182 0.13 8.92 -3.53
C GLY A 182 0.00 7.48 -3.07
N ASN A 183 1.13 6.84 -2.76
CA ASN A 183 1.10 5.44 -2.35
C ASN A 183 1.04 5.31 -0.84
N MET A 184 0.36 4.27 -0.37
CA MET A 184 0.27 3.87 1.02
C MET A 184 0.95 2.50 1.18
N ASN A 185 1.94 2.39 2.05
CA ASN A 185 2.55 1.12 2.45
C ASN A 185 2.36 0.94 3.96
N GLN A 186 1.85 -0.21 4.38
CA GLN A 186 1.55 -0.49 5.79
C GLN A 186 1.97 -1.92 6.15
N GLU A 187 2.66 -2.08 7.27
CA GLU A 187 3.12 -3.39 7.80
C GLU A 187 2.63 -3.58 9.25
N ASP A 188 2.23 -4.80 9.62
CA ASP A 188 1.98 -5.29 10.99
C ASP A 188 0.90 -4.56 11.84
N MET A 189 -0.38 -5.06 11.86
CA MET A 189 -1.46 -4.94 12.93
C MET A 189 -2.92 -4.57 12.47
N PRO A 190 -4.00 -4.69 13.31
CA PRO A 190 -5.40 -4.54 12.88
C PRO A 190 -5.84 -3.08 12.68
N MET A 191 -6.68 -2.87 11.67
CA MET A 191 -7.00 -1.53 11.16
C MET A 191 -8.51 -1.26 11.03
N ASN A 192 -8.92 -0.03 11.35
CA ASN A 192 -10.26 0.50 11.05
C ASN A 192 -10.14 1.84 10.32
N HIS A 193 -10.51 1.92 9.05
CA HIS A 193 -10.39 3.17 8.27
C HIS A 193 -11.64 3.47 7.48
N ASN A 194 -11.88 4.77 7.27
CA ASN A 194 -12.68 5.28 6.17
C ASN A 194 -11.77 6.09 5.26
N MET A 195 -11.82 5.82 3.96
CA MET A 195 -11.14 6.61 2.94
C MET A 195 -12.15 6.97 1.86
N ASP A 196 -12.33 8.25 1.56
CA ASP A 196 -13.30 8.64 0.53
C ASP A 196 -12.67 8.41 -0.86
N ASP A 197 -11.64 9.15 -1.25
CA ASP A 197 -10.96 9.02 -2.55
C ASP A 197 -9.46 8.67 -2.40
N MET A 198 -9.02 7.59 -3.06
CA MET A 198 -7.59 7.25 -3.18
C MET A 198 -7.14 7.26 -4.64
N ASN A 199 -6.06 7.97 -4.94
CA ASN A 199 -5.34 7.88 -6.21
C ASN A 199 -3.88 7.49 -5.98
N GLY A 200 -3.61 6.20 -6.05
CA GLY A 200 -2.28 5.63 -5.89
C GLY A 200 -2.36 4.17 -5.47
N ASN A 201 -1.21 3.55 -5.19
CA ASN A 201 -1.19 2.14 -4.82
C ASN A 201 -1.21 1.96 -3.31
N MET A 202 -1.87 0.91 -2.86
CA MET A 202 -1.91 0.45 -1.47
C MET A 202 -1.22 -0.91 -1.38
N ASN A 203 -0.18 -1.02 -0.55
CA ASN A 203 0.47 -2.29 -0.20
C ASN A 203 0.33 -2.53 1.30
N GLN A 204 -0.12 -3.73 1.68
CA GLN A 204 -0.41 -4.08 3.06
C GLN A 204 0.04 -5.50 3.37
N GLU A 205 0.75 -5.69 4.49
CA GLU A 205 1.22 -6.99 4.99
C GLU A 205 0.70 -7.24 6.44
N ASP A 206 0.28 -8.48 6.74
CA ASP A 206 0.00 -9.01 8.10
C ASP A 206 -1.06 -8.26 8.96
N MET A 207 -2.38 -8.66 8.93
CA MET A 207 -3.44 -8.57 10.02
C MET A 207 -4.92 -8.26 9.57
N PRO A 208 -5.98 -8.36 10.44
CA PRO A 208 -7.40 -8.27 10.03
C PRO A 208 -7.90 -6.83 9.94
N MET A 209 -8.76 -6.57 8.96
CA MET A 209 -9.16 -5.21 8.56
C MET A 209 -10.68 -5.00 8.57
N ASN A 210 -11.10 -3.80 9.00
CA ASN A 210 -12.45 -3.27 8.79
C ASN A 210 -12.35 -1.92 8.06
N HIS A 211 -12.76 -1.83 6.81
CA HIS A 211 -12.61 -0.59 6.02
C HIS A 211 -13.90 -0.21 5.30
N ASN A 212 -14.08 1.08 5.07
CA ASN A 212 -14.98 1.64 4.06
C ASN A 212 -14.13 2.48 3.10
N MET A 213 -14.17 2.17 1.81
CA MET A 213 -13.49 2.94 0.78
C MET A 213 -14.49 3.30 -0.30
N ASP A 214 -14.67 4.60 -0.59
CA ASP A 214 -15.67 5.00 -1.57
C ASP A 214 -15.07 4.83 -2.99
N ASP A 215 -14.06 5.61 -3.38
CA ASP A 215 -13.40 5.53 -4.69
C ASP A 215 -11.90 5.22 -4.59
N MET A 216 -11.43 4.18 -5.30
CA MET A 216 -10.00 3.87 -5.43
C MET A 216 -9.55 3.88 -6.89
N ASN A 217 -8.51 4.62 -7.23
CA ASN A 217 -7.80 4.58 -8.50
C ASN A 217 -6.33 4.21 -8.30
N GLY A 218 -6.04 2.91 -8.37
CA GLY A 218 -4.69 2.36 -8.28
C GLY A 218 -4.72 0.89 -7.89
N ASN A 219 -3.54 0.31 -7.67
CA ASN A 219 -3.46 -1.12 -7.33
C ASN A 219 -3.46 -1.33 -5.82
N MET A 220 -4.10 -2.41 -5.39
CA MET A 220 -4.10 -2.89 -4.01
C MET A 220 -3.38 -4.25 -3.96
N ASN A 221 -2.32 -4.37 -3.17
CA ASN A 221 -1.64 -5.63 -2.89
C ASN A 221 -1.76 -5.95 -1.39
N GLN A 222 -2.18 -7.16 -1.07
CA GLN A 222 -2.45 -7.61 0.30
C GLN A 222 -1.95 -9.03 0.53
N GLU A 223 -1.20 -9.24 1.60
CA GLU A 223 -0.70 -10.55 2.05
C GLU A 223 -1.24 -10.87 3.46
N ASP A 224 -1.72 -12.11 3.67
CA ASP A 224 -2.09 -12.71 4.96
C ASP A 224 -3.16 -11.95 5.80
N MET A 225 -4.49 -12.31 5.74
CA MET A 225 -5.54 -12.21 6.83
C MET A 225 -7.04 -11.98 6.42
N PRO A 226 -8.05 -12.12 7.33
CA PRO A 226 -9.48 -12.02 6.99
C PRO A 226 -10.02 -10.58 7.02
N MET A 227 -10.91 -10.26 6.07
CA MET A 227 -11.37 -8.89 5.81
C MET A 227 -12.88 -8.70 6.01
N ASN A 228 -13.28 -7.56 6.55
CA ASN A 228 -14.64 -7.01 6.46
C ASN A 228 -14.60 -5.65 5.77
N HIS A 229 -14.98 -5.57 4.49
CA HIS A 229 -14.82 -4.34 3.71
C HIS A 229 -16.07 -3.98 2.93
N ASN A 230 -16.32 -2.69 2.81
CA ASN A 230 -17.20 -2.08 1.83
C ASN A 230 -16.34 -1.22 0.90
N MET A 231 -16.38 -1.51 -0.40
CA MET A 231 -15.74 -0.72 -1.45
C MET A 231 -16.78 -0.35 -2.49
N ASP A 232 -16.98 0.93 -2.76
CA ASP A 232 -17.99 1.34 -3.73
C ASP A 232 -17.43 1.21 -5.16
N ASP A 233 -16.44 2.04 -5.54
CA ASP A 233 -15.80 2.04 -6.86
C ASP A 233 -14.28 1.76 -6.79
N MET A 234 -13.79 0.80 -7.59
CA MET A 234 -12.36 0.53 -7.74
C MET A 234 -11.93 0.53 -9.21
N ASN A 235 -10.93 1.34 -9.56
CA ASN A 235 -10.24 1.35 -10.85
C ASN A 235 -8.76 1.00 -10.69
N GLY A 236 -8.47 -0.30 -10.69
CA GLY A 236 -7.10 -0.83 -10.66
C GLY A 236 -7.07 -2.30 -10.28
N ASN A 237 -5.87 -2.87 -10.13
CA ASN A 237 -5.76 -4.30 -9.84
C ASN A 237 -5.71 -4.57 -8.35
N MET A 238 -6.30 -5.68 -7.93
CA MET A 238 -6.25 -6.20 -6.57
C MET A 238 -5.52 -7.54 -6.58
N ASN A 239 -4.40 -7.67 -5.86
CA ASN A 239 -3.70 -8.94 -5.63
C ASN A 239 -3.80 -9.30 -4.15
N GLN A 240 -4.17 -10.56 -3.87
CA GLN A 240 -4.43 -11.07 -2.53
C GLN A 240 -3.88 -12.49 -2.37
N GLU A 241 -3.15 -12.73 -1.28
CA GLU A 241 -2.64 -14.06 -0.89
C GLU A 241 -3.21 -14.45 0.49
N ASP A 242 -3.78 -15.67 0.60
CA ASP A 242 -4.25 -16.34 1.83
C ASP A 242 -5.32 -15.58 2.70
N MET A 243 -6.62 -16.00 2.73
CA MET A 243 -7.62 -15.93 3.88
C MET A 243 -9.10 -15.43 3.66
N PRO A 244 -10.11 -15.85 4.51
CA PRO A 244 -11.59 -15.62 4.43
C PRO A 244 -12.08 -14.16 4.36
N MET A 245 -13.02 -13.87 3.46
CA MET A 245 -13.54 -12.52 3.19
C MET A 245 -15.05 -12.38 3.45
N ASN A 246 -15.46 -11.25 4.03
CA ASN A 246 -16.82 -10.74 4.04
C ASN A 246 -16.82 -9.34 3.40
N HIS A 247 -17.06 -9.25 2.09
CA HIS A 247 -17.03 -7.98 1.35
C HIS A 247 -18.42 -7.52 0.92
N ASN A 248 -18.59 -6.22 0.71
CA ASN A 248 -19.49 -5.66 -0.28
C ASN A 248 -18.65 -4.84 -1.27
N MET A 249 -18.73 -5.17 -2.55
CA MET A 249 -18.05 -4.42 -3.60
C MET A 249 -19.07 -4.16 -4.71
N ASP A 250 -19.29 -2.89 -5.02
CA ASP A 250 -20.35 -2.48 -5.94
C ASP A 250 -19.81 -2.44 -7.39
N ASP A 251 -18.75 -1.69 -7.67
CA ASP A 251 -18.20 -1.48 -9.01
C ASP A 251 -16.66 -1.62 -9.08
N MET A 252 -16.16 -2.57 -9.89
CA MET A 252 -14.72 -2.80 -10.07
C MET A 252 -14.33 -2.80 -11.56
N ASN A 253 -13.39 -1.92 -11.93
CA ASN A 253 -12.72 -1.84 -13.22
C ASN A 253 -11.22 -2.16 -13.07
N GLY A 254 -10.91 -3.44 -12.96
CA GLY A 254 -9.54 -3.96 -13.01
C GLY A 254 -9.50 -5.47 -12.80
N ASN A 255 -8.31 -6.03 -12.57
CA ASN A 255 -8.17 -7.46 -12.34
C ASN A 255 -8.06 -7.77 -10.84
N MET A 256 -8.70 -8.85 -10.42
CA MET A 256 -8.56 -9.43 -9.08
C MET A 256 -7.85 -10.78 -9.19
N ASN A 257 -6.66 -10.87 -8.59
CA ASN A 257 -5.89 -12.10 -8.40
C ASN A 257 -5.96 -12.51 -6.93
N GLN A 258 -6.25 -13.78 -6.70
CA GLN A 258 -6.49 -14.34 -5.38
C GLN A 258 -5.91 -15.75 -5.32
N GLU A 259 -5.11 -16.03 -4.29
CA GLU A 259 -4.59 -17.37 -3.96
C GLU A 259 -5.23 -17.90 -2.66
N ASP A 260 -5.66 -19.18 -2.67
CA ASP A 260 -6.15 -20.00 -1.55
C ASP A 260 -7.35 -19.46 -0.70
N MET A 261 -8.64 -19.73 -1.05
CA MET A 261 -9.76 -19.15 -0.27
C MET A 261 -11.23 -19.72 -0.35
N SER A 262 -12.04 -19.53 0.73
CA SER A 262 -13.50 -19.82 0.92
C SER A 262 -14.35 -18.56 1.24
N MET A 263 -15.49 -18.33 0.55
CA MET A 263 -16.27 -17.05 0.56
C MET A 263 -17.75 -17.13 1.02
N ASN A 264 -18.30 -16.00 1.48
CA ASN A 264 -19.74 -15.68 1.61
C ASN A 264 -20.01 -14.32 0.90
N HIS A 265 -20.84 -14.28 -0.15
CA HIS A 265 -20.93 -13.12 -1.07
C HIS A 265 -22.29 -12.43 -1.13
N ASN A 266 -22.25 -11.12 -1.32
CA ASN A 266 -23.25 -10.31 -2.05
C ASN A 266 -22.44 -9.37 -2.98
N MET A 267 -22.70 -9.41 -4.29
CA MET A 267 -22.06 -8.54 -5.29
C MET A 267 -23.14 -8.16 -6.29
N ASP A 268 -23.54 -6.90 -6.31
CA ASP A 268 -24.57 -6.39 -7.21
C ASP A 268 -23.90 -5.60 -8.35
N ASN A 269 -23.69 -6.28 -9.48
CA ASN A 269 -23.69 -5.70 -10.83
C ASN A 269 -22.51 -4.78 -11.26
N ALA A 270 -21.27 -5.26 -11.23
CA ALA A 270 -20.15 -4.62 -11.94
C ALA A 270 -20.01 -5.07 -13.41
N ALA A 271 -20.00 -4.11 -14.34
CA ALA A 271 -19.77 -4.35 -15.76
C ALA A 271 -18.28 -4.56 -16.07
N GLN A 272 -17.75 -5.76 -15.79
CA GLN A 272 -16.40 -6.14 -16.18
C GLN A 272 -16.23 -6.05 -17.70
N LYS A 273 -15.31 -5.21 -18.18
CA LYS A 273 -14.75 -5.37 -19.53
C LYS A 273 -13.78 -6.56 -19.52
N THR A 274 -14.36 -7.76 -19.41
CA THR A 274 -13.65 -9.03 -19.31
C THR A 274 -12.69 -9.21 -20.49
N MET A 275 -11.39 -8.99 -20.28
CA MET A 275 -10.42 -9.68 -21.12
C MET A 275 -10.51 -11.15 -20.74
N MET A 276 -10.93 -12.00 -21.68
CA MET A 276 -10.96 -13.44 -21.46
C MET A 276 -9.54 -13.90 -21.09
N PRO A 277 -9.31 -14.50 -19.90
CA PRO A 277 -8.00 -14.98 -19.46
C PRO A 277 -7.34 -15.80 -20.56
N TYR A 278 -6.07 -15.52 -20.88
CA TYR A 278 -5.38 -16.08 -22.05
C TYR A 278 -4.03 -16.65 -21.64
N TYR A 279 -3.70 -17.85 -22.13
CA TYR A 279 -2.40 -18.48 -21.89
C TYR A 279 -1.81 -19.04 -23.18
N ASN A 280 -0.51 -18.81 -23.41
CA ASN A 280 0.20 -19.33 -24.57
C ASN A 280 1.44 -20.10 -24.15
N TYR A 281 1.42 -21.41 -24.37
CA TYR A 281 2.59 -22.26 -24.18
C TYR A 281 3.27 -22.50 -25.53
N THR A 282 4.60 -22.38 -25.58
CA THR A 282 5.40 -22.78 -26.75
C THR A 282 6.60 -23.59 -26.32
N GLY A 283 6.80 -24.76 -26.92
CA GLY A 283 7.96 -25.61 -26.64
C GLY A 283 7.59 -27.02 -26.19
N TYR A 284 8.45 -27.62 -25.36
CA TYR A 284 8.31 -29.00 -24.89
C TYR A 284 7.70 -29.04 -23.49
N THR A 285 6.46 -29.49 -23.37
CA THR A 285 5.72 -29.59 -22.09
C THR A 285 6.35 -30.59 -21.10
N THR A 286 7.20 -31.48 -21.59
CA THR A 286 7.98 -32.43 -20.76
C THR A 286 9.24 -31.81 -20.15
N TYR A 287 9.66 -30.60 -20.55
CA TYR A 287 10.82 -29.91 -19.98
C TYR A 287 10.55 -29.44 -18.54
N ASP A 288 9.35 -28.91 -18.32
CA ASP A 288 8.87 -28.40 -17.05
C ASP A 288 7.37 -28.71 -16.94
N GLY A 289 6.95 -29.39 -15.86
CA GLY A 289 5.54 -29.69 -15.60
C GLY A 289 4.82 -28.61 -14.80
N HIS A 290 5.54 -27.67 -14.19
CA HIS A 290 4.97 -26.68 -13.27
C HIS A 290 4.09 -25.64 -13.97
N PHE A 291 4.24 -25.45 -15.28
CA PHE A 291 3.32 -24.56 -16.02
C PHE A 291 1.86 -25.03 -15.94
N THR A 292 1.61 -26.32 -15.71
CA THR A 292 0.23 -26.83 -15.53
C THR A 292 -0.42 -26.30 -14.26
N GLN A 293 0.38 -25.83 -13.30
CA GLN A 293 -0.05 -25.24 -12.04
C GLN A 293 -0.12 -23.71 -12.10
N ASN A 294 0.38 -23.11 -13.17
CA ASN A 294 0.40 -21.65 -13.31
C ASN A 294 -1.02 -21.09 -13.27
N TYR A 295 -1.23 -20.07 -12.45
CA TYR A 295 -2.53 -19.41 -12.26
C TYR A 295 -3.22 -19.02 -13.57
N ASP A 296 -2.48 -18.37 -14.49
CA ASP A 296 -3.00 -17.93 -15.79
C ASP A 296 -3.38 -19.12 -16.66
N PHE A 297 -2.64 -20.22 -16.59
CA PHE A 297 -2.97 -21.46 -17.31
C PHE A 297 -4.28 -22.06 -16.79
N VAL A 298 -4.45 -22.17 -15.47
CA VAL A 298 -5.66 -22.72 -14.83
C VAL A 298 -6.89 -21.87 -15.15
N ARG A 299 -6.78 -20.53 -15.09
CA ARG A 299 -7.85 -19.62 -15.47
C ARG A 299 -8.14 -19.68 -16.97
N ALA A 300 -7.12 -19.67 -17.81
CA ALA A 300 -7.32 -19.77 -19.26
C ALA A 300 -7.99 -21.09 -19.67
N LEU A 301 -7.76 -22.19 -18.95
CA LEU A 301 -8.50 -23.46 -19.15
C LEU A 301 -10.00 -23.24 -18.91
N LYS A 302 -10.39 -22.63 -17.78
CA LYS A 302 -11.80 -22.33 -17.45
C LYS A 302 -12.50 -21.58 -18.58
N HIS A 303 -11.80 -20.64 -19.19
CA HIS A 303 -12.31 -19.78 -20.25
C HIS A 303 -12.06 -20.30 -21.68
N ASP A 304 -11.67 -21.55 -21.85
CA ASP A 304 -11.41 -22.18 -23.16
C ASP A 304 -10.40 -21.40 -24.00
N ASN A 305 -9.38 -20.81 -23.38
CA ASN A 305 -8.51 -19.82 -24.00
C ASN A 305 -7.02 -20.09 -23.77
N VAL A 306 -6.66 -21.36 -23.73
CA VAL A 306 -5.28 -21.85 -23.78
C VAL A 306 -4.86 -22.11 -25.23
N MET A 307 -3.65 -21.65 -25.58
CA MET A 307 -2.95 -22.04 -26.80
C MET A 307 -1.69 -22.81 -26.48
N ILE A 308 -1.47 -23.93 -27.18
CA ILE A 308 -0.24 -24.74 -27.10
C ILE A 308 0.36 -24.81 -28.49
N ASP A 309 1.60 -24.33 -28.65
CA ASP A 309 2.33 -24.27 -29.91
C ASP A 309 1.55 -23.61 -31.06
N GLY A 310 0.77 -22.58 -30.73
CA GLY A 310 -0.07 -21.84 -31.68
C GLY A 310 -1.38 -22.53 -32.07
N TYR A 311 -1.75 -23.62 -31.41
CA TYR A 311 -3.03 -24.31 -31.60
C TYR A 311 -3.96 -24.08 -30.40
N LYS A 312 -5.26 -23.94 -30.69
CA LYS A 312 -6.33 -23.75 -29.71
C LYS A 312 -7.46 -24.72 -29.99
N VAL A 313 -7.97 -25.40 -28.96
CA VAL A 313 -9.16 -26.24 -29.09
C VAL A 313 -10.37 -25.38 -29.45
N ASN A 314 -11.09 -25.77 -30.51
CA ASN A 314 -12.38 -25.20 -30.83
C ASN A 314 -13.47 -25.92 -30.04
N THR A 315 -13.74 -25.45 -28.84
CA THR A 315 -14.75 -26.03 -27.94
C THR A 315 -16.16 -25.96 -28.54
N ALA A 316 -16.44 -24.95 -29.38
CA ALA A 316 -17.69 -24.78 -30.11
C ALA A 316 -17.84 -25.64 -31.39
N ALA A 317 -16.87 -26.51 -31.71
CA ALA A 317 -16.98 -27.39 -32.88
C ALA A 317 -18.14 -28.40 -32.72
N ASN A 318 -19.03 -28.46 -33.71
CA ASN A 318 -20.17 -29.40 -33.72
C ASN A 318 -19.73 -30.86 -33.89
N ASP A 319 -18.66 -31.07 -34.66
CA ASP A 319 -18.07 -32.39 -34.89
C ASP A 319 -16.82 -32.54 -34.03
N LYS A 320 -16.90 -33.41 -33.02
CA LYS A 320 -15.81 -33.72 -32.08
C LYS A 320 -15.07 -35.01 -32.46
N ASP A 321 -15.47 -35.69 -33.54
CA ASP A 321 -14.82 -36.92 -33.98
C ASP A 321 -13.43 -36.62 -34.55
N ILE A 322 -12.42 -37.35 -34.04
CA ILE A 322 -11.04 -37.21 -34.50
C ILE A 322 -10.90 -37.84 -35.88
N ALA A 323 -10.55 -37.02 -36.88
CA ALA A 323 -10.27 -37.49 -38.24
C ALA A 323 -8.78 -37.58 -38.53
N THR A 324 -7.99 -36.64 -38.00
CA THR A 324 -6.53 -36.59 -38.20
C THR A 324 -5.83 -36.10 -36.94
N SER A 325 -4.59 -36.54 -36.75
CA SER A 325 -3.75 -36.16 -35.61
C SER A 325 -2.38 -35.72 -36.12
N LYS A 326 -1.81 -34.69 -35.50
CA LYS A 326 -0.46 -34.20 -35.78
C LYS A 326 0.30 -34.01 -34.47
N LYS A 327 1.56 -34.45 -34.43
CA LYS A 327 2.46 -34.14 -33.33
C LYS A 327 3.21 -32.84 -33.60
N VAL A 328 3.23 -31.94 -32.64
CA VAL A 328 4.00 -30.68 -32.62
C VAL A 328 4.78 -30.68 -31.32
N ASN A 329 6.12 -30.63 -31.40
CA ASN A 329 6.99 -30.93 -30.24
C ASN A 329 6.62 -32.26 -29.57
N ASP A 330 6.24 -32.24 -28.29
CA ASP A 330 5.70 -33.37 -27.52
C ASP A 330 4.17 -33.34 -27.38
N THR A 331 3.49 -32.36 -27.97
CA THR A 331 2.03 -32.20 -27.95
C THR A 331 1.37 -32.87 -29.18
N MET A 332 0.23 -33.53 -28.96
CA MET A 332 -0.64 -34.09 -29.99
C MET A 332 -1.84 -33.18 -30.23
N ILE A 333 -2.03 -32.78 -31.49
CA ILE A 333 -3.12 -31.95 -31.97
C ILE A 333 -4.07 -32.82 -32.79
N ASP A 334 -5.27 -33.04 -32.27
CA ASP A 334 -6.31 -33.81 -32.94
C ASP A 334 -7.31 -32.87 -33.62
N MET A 335 -7.62 -33.16 -34.88
CA MET A 335 -8.50 -32.36 -35.71
C MET A 335 -9.66 -33.19 -36.25
N ASN A 336 -10.83 -32.58 -36.33
CA ASN A 336 -11.98 -33.17 -37.01
C ASN A 336 -11.81 -33.13 -38.54
N LYS A 337 -12.78 -33.69 -39.25
CA LYS A 337 -12.75 -33.78 -40.73
C LYS A 337 -12.71 -32.42 -41.43
N ASP A 338 -13.16 -31.36 -40.75
CA ASP A 338 -13.19 -29.98 -41.24
C ASP A 338 -11.89 -29.22 -40.91
N GLY A 339 -10.92 -29.89 -40.27
CA GLY A 339 -9.62 -29.34 -39.90
C GLY A 339 -9.64 -28.46 -38.65
N GLN A 340 -10.72 -28.49 -37.86
CA GLN A 340 -10.81 -27.77 -36.59
C GLN A 340 -10.13 -28.61 -35.51
N VAL A 341 -9.34 -27.96 -34.64
CA VAL A 341 -8.71 -28.64 -33.50
C VAL A 341 -9.79 -28.99 -32.48
N VAL A 342 -9.94 -30.26 -32.16
CA VAL A 342 -10.94 -30.76 -31.21
C VAL A 342 -10.32 -31.28 -29.92
N HIS A 343 -9.08 -31.80 -29.96
CA HIS A 343 -8.31 -32.08 -28.75
C HIS A 343 -6.87 -31.59 -28.86
N ILE A 344 -6.32 -31.19 -27.72
CA ILE A 344 -4.88 -31.02 -27.52
C ILE A 344 -4.49 -31.90 -26.34
N THR A 345 -3.54 -32.82 -26.57
CA THR A 345 -3.00 -33.70 -25.53
C THR A 345 -1.51 -33.51 -25.42
N PHE A 346 -1.01 -33.25 -24.22
CA PHE A 346 0.42 -33.11 -23.97
C PHE A 346 0.84 -33.91 -22.74
N ASP A 347 2.05 -34.46 -22.81
CA ASP A 347 2.68 -35.17 -21.69
C ASP A 347 3.37 -34.16 -20.76
N THR A 348 3.49 -34.48 -19.48
CA THR A 348 4.15 -33.65 -18.48
C THR A 348 5.41 -34.33 -17.97
N LYS A 349 6.33 -33.56 -17.38
CA LYS A 349 7.55 -34.10 -16.81
C LYS A 349 7.22 -35.10 -15.68
N GLU A 350 7.73 -36.33 -15.81
CA GLU A 350 7.49 -37.39 -14.83
C GLU A 350 7.93 -36.98 -13.41
N ASN A 351 7.20 -37.45 -12.39
CA ASN A 351 7.52 -37.25 -10.97
C ASN A 351 7.65 -35.79 -10.50
N THR A 352 6.97 -34.84 -11.16
CA THR A 352 7.03 -33.41 -10.78
C THR A 352 5.77 -32.91 -10.08
N ILE A 353 4.60 -33.18 -10.66
CA ILE A 353 3.32 -32.67 -10.15
C ILE A 353 2.55 -33.82 -9.51
N SER A 354 2.28 -33.73 -8.21
CA SER A 354 1.44 -34.72 -7.52
C SER A 354 -0.05 -34.46 -7.79
N LYS A 355 -0.87 -35.48 -7.63
CA LYS A 355 -2.33 -35.37 -7.76
C LYS A 355 -2.94 -34.39 -6.76
N ASP A 356 -2.40 -34.35 -5.54
CA ASP A 356 -2.89 -33.42 -4.51
C ASP A 356 -2.54 -31.97 -4.86
N MET A 357 -1.31 -31.74 -5.37
CA MET A 357 -0.92 -30.42 -5.87
C MET A 357 -1.79 -30.01 -7.05
N PHE A 358 -1.98 -30.89 -8.04
CA PHE A 358 -2.88 -30.62 -9.16
C PHE A 358 -4.32 -30.32 -8.71
N LYS A 359 -4.85 -31.03 -7.71
CA LYS A 359 -6.18 -30.75 -7.16
C LYS A 359 -6.24 -29.39 -6.48
N LYS A 360 -5.20 -29.01 -5.73
CA LYS A 360 -5.08 -27.71 -5.08
C LYS A 360 -5.14 -26.60 -6.12
N GLU A 361 -4.23 -26.62 -7.08
CA GLU A 361 -4.09 -25.51 -8.06
C GLU A 361 -5.29 -25.39 -9.01
N HIS A 362 -6.01 -26.49 -9.28
CA HIS A 362 -7.19 -26.48 -10.14
C HIS A 362 -8.52 -26.37 -9.37
N MET A 363 -8.52 -26.05 -8.08
CA MET A 363 -9.73 -26.01 -7.25
C MET A 363 -10.74 -24.94 -7.67
N SER A 364 -10.30 -23.89 -8.37
CA SER A 364 -11.14 -22.82 -8.94
C SER A 364 -11.98 -23.28 -10.15
N ASN A 365 -11.66 -24.46 -10.70
CA ASN A 365 -12.38 -25.09 -11.80
C ASN A 365 -13.28 -26.21 -11.27
N HIS A 366 -14.46 -26.38 -11.88
CA HIS A 366 -15.42 -27.38 -11.44
C HIS A 366 -14.95 -28.80 -11.80
N MET A 367 -14.54 -29.58 -10.79
CA MET A 367 -14.23 -30.99 -10.95
C MET A 367 -15.51 -31.79 -11.16
N ALA A 368 -15.65 -32.39 -12.34
CA ALA A 368 -16.85 -33.09 -12.76
C ALA A 368 -16.79 -34.61 -12.54
N ASP A 369 -15.59 -35.21 -12.61
CA ASP A 369 -15.43 -36.65 -12.47
C ASP A 369 -14.02 -37.03 -11.99
N GLU A 370 -13.92 -38.11 -11.23
CA GLU A 370 -12.67 -38.74 -10.81
C GLU A 370 -12.80 -40.25 -10.97
N GLY A 371 -11.81 -40.88 -11.58
CA GLY A 371 -11.85 -42.31 -11.83
C GLY A 371 -10.48 -42.98 -11.87
N GLN A 372 -10.50 -44.29 -12.00
CA GLN A 372 -9.30 -45.12 -12.14
C GLN A 372 -9.11 -45.52 -13.60
N THR A 373 -7.86 -45.70 -14.00
CA THR A 373 -7.47 -46.31 -15.27
C THR A 373 -6.70 -47.60 -14.99
N ASN A 374 -6.32 -48.35 -16.02
CA ASN A 374 -5.49 -49.55 -15.83
C ASN A 374 -4.10 -49.21 -15.26
N ASP A 375 -3.62 -47.98 -15.50
CA ASP A 375 -2.24 -47.55 -15.22
C ASP A 375 -2.16 -46.37 -14.25
N GLY A 376 -3.26 -46.08 -13.52
CA GLY A 376 -3.32 -45.01 -12.54
C GLY A 376 -4.72 -44.43 -12.38
N SER A 377 -4.86 -43.11 -12.36
CA SER A 377 -6.16 -42.44 -12.17
C SER A 377 -6.35 -41.22 -13.08
N TYR A 378 -7.55 -40.65 -13.12
CA TYR A 378 -7.82 -39.42 -13.85
C TYR A 378 -8.73 -38.48 -13.05
N LEU A 379 -8.60 -37.19 -13.34
CA LEU A 379 -9.49 -36.12 -12.90
C LEU A 379 -10.03 -35.38 -14.13
N THR A 380 -11.31 -35.05 -14.10
CA THR A 380 -12.00 -34.33 -15.17
C THR A 380 -12.56 -33.04 -14.61
N TYR A 381 -12.31 -31.94 -15.32
CA TYR A 381 -12.82 -30.62 -14.97
C TYR A 381 -13.61 -30.06 -16.15
N THR A 382 -14.71 -29.39 -15.87
CA THR A 382 -15.47 -28.65 -16.89
C THR A 382 -14.93 -27.24 -17.05
N THR A 383 -14.91 -26.77 -18.29
CA THR A 383 -14.65 -25.38 -18.66
C THR A 383 -15.98 -24.72 -19.08
N ASN A 384 -15.97 -23.48 -19.55
CA ASN A 384 -17.19 -22.79 -19.98
C ASN A 384 -17.92 -23.52 -21.12
N ASN A 385 -17.17 -24.08 -22.08
CA ASN A 385 -17.74 -24.71 -23.27
C ASN A 385 -17.19 -26.12 -23.55
N GLY A 386 -16.38 -26.68 -22.65
CA GLY A 386 -15.67 -27.93 -22.87
C GLY A 386 -15.22 -28.59 -21.57
N MET A 387 -14.10 -29.30 -21.64
CA MET A 387 -13.53 -30.00 -20.49
C MET A 387 -12.02 -30.23 -20.67
N TYR A 388 -11.33 -30.43 -19.56
CA TYR A 388 -9.99 -31.01 -19.59
C TYR A 388 -9.88 -32.18 -18.63
N LYS A 389 -9.00 -33.12 -18.98
CA LYS A 389 -8.75 -34.33 -18.22
C LYS A 389 -7.26 -34.47 -17.93
N ALA A 390 -6.93 -34.58 -16.65
CA ALA A 390 -5.59 -34.85 -16.15
C ALA A 390 -5.48 -36.33 -15.79
N PHE A 391 -4.39 -36.96 -16.21
CA PHE A 391 -4.11 -38.37 -15.96
C PHE A 391 -2.89 -38.50 -15.07
N PHE A 392 -2.99 -39.39 -14.08
CA PHE A 392 -1.98 -39.63 -13.07
C PHE A 392 -1.55 -41.08 -13.11
N ASP A 393 -0.27 -41.36 -12.87
CA ASP A 393 0.25 -42.71 -12.76
C ASP A 393 -0.19 -43.40 -11.46
N ASN A 394 0.22 -44.66 -11.29
CA ASN A 394 -0.03 -45.46 -10.07
C ASN A 394 0.62 -44.87 -8.80
N GLN A 395 1.59 -43.97 -8.93
CA GLN A 395 2.26 -43.29 -7.82
C GLN A 395 1.60 -41.93 -7.51
N GLY A 396 0.64 -41.51 -8.32
CA GLY A 396 -0.10 -40.26 -8.14
C GLY A 396 0.56 -39.05 -8.79
N TYR A 397 1.49 -39.22 -9.73
CA TYR A 397 2.11 -38.11 -10.47
C TYR A 397 1.42 -37.86 -11.81
N LEU A 398 1.29 -36.57 -12.17
CA LEU A 398 0.71 -36.14 -13.43
C LEU A 398 1.55 -36.66 -14.61
N MET A 399 0.87 -37.34 -15.53
CA MET A 399 1.47 -37.89 -16.74
C MET A 399 1.16 -37.05 -17.97
N LYS A 400 -0.10 -36.64 -18.12
CA LYS A 400 -0.59 -35.91 -19.29
C LYS A 400 -1.89 -35.19 -19.01
N VAL A 401 -2.15 -34.17 -19.81
CA VAL A 401 -3.40 -33.41 -19.82
C VAL A 401 -3.99 -33.41 -21.23
N MET A 402 -5.30 -33.58 -21.32
CA MET A 402 -6.07 -33.51 -22.56
C MET A 402 -7.14 -32.43 -22.43
N ILE A 403 -7.17 -31.47 -23.36
CA ILE A 403 -8.15 -30.36 -23.45
C ILE A 403 -9.13 -30.67 -24.60
N SER A 404 -10.44 -30.44 -24.43
CA SER A 404 -11.53 -30.87 -25.33
C SER A 404 -12.69 -29.89 -25.45
#